data_AF-A0A6N1YFF2-F1
#
_entry.id   AF-A0A6N1YFF2-F1
#
_cell.length_a   1.000
_cell.length_b   1.000
_cell.length_c   1.000
_cell.angle_alpha   90.00
_cell.angle_beta   90.00
_cell.angle_gamma   90.00
#
_symmetry.space_group_name_H-M   'P 1'
#
loop_
_entity.id
_entity.type
_entity.pdbx_description
1 polymer ?
#
loop_
_entity_poly.entity_id
_entity_poly.type
_entity_poly.pdbx_seq_one_letter_code
_entity_poly.pdbx_strand_id
1 'polypeptide(L)'
;MKTYKLLLASVPLLLSSHANAELYNVKLVFIDDTTFTGTFDYDPTTQEINNLQGKLDDVLMGNIEEIKYQLDAQSDGQGGITAHAYALETTDIETNPPINNNVMVAINFNATDPTLGATDESQLAYMDCSAGALMGNTCMYYLAWHTPVVPMAGGRGLLSQTITLANGGDTTSSYDCLFTWAENNYPDLFSPAAASKTLSPYYYRYFSTQNVYLGVNTNDNHVYYLDADNILSDVGSLSKWLPLAGCE
;
A
#
# COMPACT_ATOMS: atom_id res chain seq x y z
N MET A 1 -23.12 -44.93 45.36
CA MET A 1 -22.23 -44.48 44.26
C MET A 1 -23.07 -43.68 43.27
N LYS A 2 -22.86 -42.36 43.17
CA LYS A 2 -23.52 -41.49 42.19
C LYS A 2 -22.64 -41.39 40.94
N THR A 3 -23.14 -41.84 39.81
CA THR A 3 -22.45 -41.80 38.52
C THR A 3 -22.72 -40.45 37.86
N TYR A 4 -21.70 -39.60 37.73
CA TYR A 4 -21.79 -38.37 36.95
C TYR A 4 -21.47 -38.68 35.48
N LYS A 5 -22.41 -38.40 34.58
CA LYS A 5 -22.17 -38.41 33.13
C LYS A 5 -21.52 -37.08 32.73
N LEU A 6 -20.31 -37.17 32.20
CA LEU A 6 -19.60 -36.04 31.60
C LEU A 6 -20.23 -35.74 30.22
N LEU A 7 -20.86 -34.58 30.06
CA LEU A 7 -21.29 -34.06 28.77
C LEU A 7 -20.11 -33.32 28.15
N LEU A 8 -19.50 -33.89 27.10
CA LEU A 8 -18.55 -33.20 26.24
C LEU A 8 -19.33 -32.21 25.35
N ALA A 9 -19.23 -30.92 25.65
CA ALA A 9 -19.66 -29.87 24.75
C ALA A 9 -18.60 -29.72 23.63
N SER A 10 -18.97 -30.08 22.41
CA SER A 10 -18.19 -29.79 21.21
C SER A 10 -18.24 -28.29 20.94
N VAL A 11 -17.16 -27.59 21.29
CA VAL A 11 -16.93 -26.21 20.87
C VAL A 11 -16.46 -26.25 19.41
N PRO A 12 -17.17 -25.64 18.46
CA PRO A 12 -16.66 -25.53 17.10
C PRO A 12 -15.44 -24.60 17.13
N LEU A 13 -14.26 -25.12 16.77
CA LEU A 13 -13.11 -24.31 16.43
C LEU A 13 -13.48 -23.50 15.18
N LEU A 14 -13.79 -22.22 15.36
CA LEU A 14 -13.73 -21.24 14.29
C LEU A 14 -12.25 -21.10 13.92
N LEU A 15 -11.82 -21.81 12.88
CA LEU A 15 -10.58 -21.46 12.19
C LEU A 15 -10.86 -20.16 11.43
N SER A 16 -10.53 -19.02 12.05
CA SER A 16 -10.34 -17.77 11.32
C SER A 16 -9.13 -17.96 10.42
N SER A 17 -9.37 -18.06 9.11
CA SER A 17 -8.32 -17.89 8.10
C SER A 17 -7.80 -16.46 8.24
N HIS A 18 -6.66 -16.29 8.90
CA HIS A 18 -5.95 -15.02 8.91
C HIS A 18 -5.22 -14.92 7.57
N ALA A 19 -5.65 -13.97 6.74
CA ALA A 19 -4.92 -13.58 5.54
C ALA A 19 -3.51 -13.13 5.95
N ASN A 20 -2.54 -13.42 5.09
CA ASN A 20 -1.11 -13.25 5.34
C ASN A 20 -0.74 -11.81 4.96
N ALA A 21 -0.14 -11.03 5.87
CA ALA A 21 0.29 -9.68 5.53
C ALA A 21 1.25 -9.69 4.32
N GLU A 22 1.02 -8.79 3.38
CA GLU A 22 1.80 -8.64 2.15
C GLU A 22 2.91 -7.62 2.34
N LEU A 23 4.08 -7.87 1.76
CA LEU A 23 5.22 -6.95 1.83
C LEU A 23 5.16 -5.96 0.66
N TYR A 24 5.21 -4.67 0.98
CA TYR A 24 5.23 -3.56 0.04
C TYR A 24 6.58 -2.82 0.11
N ASN A 25 7.10 -2.41 -1.04
CA ASN A 25 8.10 -1.35 -1.15
C ASN A 25 7.39 0.01 -1.19
N VAL A 26 8.04 1.03 -0.64
CA VAL A 26 7.61 2.42 -0.74
C VAL A 26 8.79 3.33 -1.07
N LYS A 27 8.55 4.29 -1.96
CA LYS A 27 9.47 5.38 -2.26
C LYS A 27 8.75 6.71 -2.17
N LEU A 28 9.30 7.65 -1.41
CA LEU A 28 8.90 9.06 -1.41
C LEU A 28 10.05 9.88 -1.98
N VAL A 29 9.69 10.87 -2.79
CA VAL A 29 10.61 11.88 -3.30
C VAL A 29 10.06 13.23 -2.91
N PHE A 30 10.85 14.02 -2.21
CA PHE A 30 10.48 15.36 -1.77
C PHE A 30 11.06 16.43 -2.70
N ILE A 31 10.54 17.66 -2.63
CA ILE A 31 10.87 18.76 -3.55
C ILE A 31 12.32 19.24 -3.49
N ASP A 32 13.02 18.89 -2.42
CA ASP A 32 14.44 19.13 -2.17
C ASP A 32 15.31 17.95 -2.63
N ASP A 33 14.74 17.01 -3.38
CA ASP A 33 15.34 15.73 -3.80
C ASP A 33 15.65 14.77 -2.65
N THR A 34 15.23 15.06 -1.42
CA THR A 34 15.28 14.11 -0.30
C THR A 34 14.43 12.89 -0.65
N THR A 35 14.93 11.69 -0.38
CA THR A 35 14.21 10.45 -0.69
C THR A 35 14.09 9.53 0.51
N PHE A 36 12.89 8.99 0.71
CA PHE A 36 12.72 7.82 1.57
C PHE A 36 12.56 6.59 0.68
N THR A 37 13.31 5.53 0.98
CA THR A 37 13.12 4.20 0.36
C THR A 37 12.97 3.18 1.48
N GLY A 38 11.86 2.46 1.49
CA GLY A 38 11.53 1.54 2.57
C GLY A 38 10.58 0.43 2.17
N THR A 39 10.16 -0.33 3.17
CA THR A 39 9.18 -1.41 3.07
C THR A 39 8.22 -1.38 4.24
N PHE A 40 7.04 -1.97 4.07
CA PHE A 40 6.08 -2.25 5.15
C PHE A 40 5.28 -3.51 4.84
N ASP A 41 4.79 -4.18 5.87
CA ASP A 41 3.85 -5.29 5.77
C ASP A 41 2.42 -4.74 5.93
N TYR A 42 1.49 -5.19 5.09
CA TYR A 42 0.10 -4.75 5.16
C TYR A 42 -0.87 -5.91 4.95
N ASP A 43 -1.86 -6.01 5.84
CA ASP A 43 -2.98 -6.94 5.67
C ASP A 43 -4.24 -6.16 5.22
N PRO A 44 -4.71 -6.34 3.97
CA PRO A 44 -5.89 -5.63 3.47
C PRO A 44 -7.19 -6.07 4.15
N THR A 45 -7.21 -7.22 4.82
CA THR A 45 -8.38 -7.73 5.53
C THR A 45 -8.56 -7.04 6.88
N THR A 46 -7.48 -6.95 7.65
CA THR A 46 -7.48 -6.31 8.97
C THR A 46 -7.19 -4.82 8.91
N GLN A 47 -6.68 -4.35 7.77
CA GLN A 47 -6.17 -2.99 7.55
C GLN A 47 -5.02 -2.64 8.50
N GLU A 48 -4.30 -3.66 8.98
CA GLU A 48 -3.13 -3.48 9.84
C GLU A 48 -1.87 -3.33 8.99
N ILE A 49 -1.14 -2.25 9.25
CA ILE A 49 0.22 -2.03 8.75
C ILE A 49 1.23 -2.32 9.85
N ASN A 50 2.32 -2.99 9.51
CA ASN A 50 3.41 -3.30 10.40
C ASN A 50 4.76 -3.14 9.69
N ASN A 51 5.84 -3.06 10.46
CA ASN A 51 7.22 -3.09 9.97
C ASN A 51 7.55 -2.02 8.90
N LEU A 52 6.92 -0.84 8.95
CA LEU A 52 7.38 0.30 8.17
C LEU A 52 8.79 0.70 8.59
N GLN A 53 9.75 0.54 7.67
CA GLN A 53 11.18 0.81 7.91
C GLN A 53 11.88 1.13 6.59
N GLY A 54 13.07 1.73 6.65
CA GLY A 54 13.80 2.09 5.44
C GLY A 54 14.97 3.02 5.69
N LYS A 55 15.33 3.77 4.64
CA LYS A 55 16.38 4.79 4.68
C LYS A 55 15.86 6.12 4.15
N LEU A 56 16.19 7.19 4.87
CA LEU A 56 15.98 8.56 4.43
C LEU A 56 17.33 9.10 3.94
N ASP A 57 17.45 9.43 2.67
CA ASP A 57 18.59 10.13 2.07
C ASP A 57 18.21 11.61 1.97
N ASP A 58 18.62 12.38 3.00
CA ASP A 58 18.29 13.80 3.12
C ASP A 58 19.39 14.63 2.46
N VAL A 59 19.02 15.29 1.36
CA VAL A 59 19.94 16.07 0.52
C VAL A 59 20.43 17.33 1.25
N LEU A 60 19.60 17.92 2.10
CA LEU A 60 19.90 19.16 2.81
C LEU A 60 20.72 18.89 4.07
N MET A 61 20.47 17.78 4.75
CA MET A 61 21.28 17.31 5.87
C MET A 61 22.58 16.64 5.42
N GLY A 62 22.62 16.08 4.21
CA GLY A 62 23.81 15.50 3.58
C GLY A 62 24.21 14.14 4.15
N ASN A 63 23.24 13.37 4.62
CA ASN A 63 23.38 12.11 5.34
C ASN A 63 22.28 11.13 4.92
N ILE A 64 22.48 9.86 5.27
CA ILE A 64 21.49 8.81 5.10
C ILE A 64 21.18 8.23 6.48
N GLU A 65 19.91 8.30 6.87
CA GLU A 65 19.43 7.87 8.18
C GLU A 65 18.60 6.58 8.06
N GLU A 66 18.77 5.67 9.01
CA GLU A 66 17.99 4.44 9.08
C GLU A 66 16.71 4.65 9.91
N ILE A 67 15.55 4.39 9.29
CA ILE A 67 14.24 4.38 9.93
C ILE A 67 13.87 2.94 10.29
N LYS A 68 13.53 2.67 11.54
CA LYS A 68 13.39 1.29 12.07
C LYS A 68 12.10 1.02 12.81
N TYR A 69 11.50 2.06 13.39
CA TYR A 69 10.44 1.90 14.37
C TYR A 69 9.14 2.48 13.82
N GLN A 70 8.25 1.64 13.31
CA GLN A 70 6.87 2.04 13.10
C GLN A 70 6.17 2.12 14.46
N LEU A 71 5.90 3.33 14.93
CA LEU A 71 5.35 3.55 16.27
C LEU A 71 3.86 3.87 16.26
N ASP A 72 3.33 4.27 15.10
CA ASP A 72 1.94 4.67 14.99
C ASP A 72 1.41 4.49 13.55
N ALA A 73 0.13 4.12 13.46
CA ALA A 73 -0.63 4.09 12.23
C ALA A 73 -2.11 4.33 12.53
N GLN A 74 -2.75 5.18 11.73
CA GLN A 74 -4.12 5.60 11.96
C GLN A 74 -4.86 5.91 10.66
N SER A 75 -6.17 5.67 10.65
CA SER A 75 -7.00 6.03 9.50
C SER A 75 -7.02 7.55 9.31
N ASP A 76 -6.94 7.98 8.06
CA ASP A 76 -7.02 9.40 7.70
C ASP A 76 -8.46 9.93 7.57
N GLY A 77 -9.46 9.07 7.78
CA GLY A 77 -10.89 9.41 7.61
C GLY A 77 -11.35 9.61 6.16
N GLN A 78 -10.45 9.41 5.18
CA GLN A 78 -10.67 9.56 3.74
C GLN A 78 -10.54 8.23 2.97
N GLY A 79 -10.47 7.11 3.70
CA GLY A 79 -10.34 5.77 3.14
C GLY A 79 -8.90 5.28 3.03
N GLY A 80 -7.95 5.99 3.65
CA GLY A 80 -6.57 5.55 3.77
C GLY A 80 -6.06 5.44 5.20
N ILE A 81 -4.79 5.10 5.27
CA ILE A 81 -4.02 4.93 6.50
C ILE A 81 -2.78 5.80 6.40
N THR A 82 -2.53 6.58 7.45
CA THR A 82 -1.26 7.28 7.66
C THR A 82 -0.44 6.50 8.67
N ALA A 83 0.80 6.16 8.32
CA ALA A 83 1.73 5.46 9.20
C ALA A 83 3.02 6.25 9.37
N HIS A 84 3.55 6.23 10.59
CA HIS A 84 4.74 6.96 10.99
C HIS A 84 5.84 5.99 11.41
N ALA A 85 7.03 6.19 10.89
CA ALA A 85 8.20 5.44 11.30
C ALA A 85 9.37 6.36 11.66
N TYR A 86 10.17 5.92 12.63
CA TYR A 86 11.18 6.72 13.31
C TYR A 86 12.54 6.00 13.32
N ALA A 87 13.63 6.78 13.36
CA ALA A 87 14.98 6.25 13.58
C ALA A 87 15.20 5.79 15.02
N LEU A 88 14.50 6.40 15.98
CA LEU A 88 14.52 6.04 17.40
C LEU A 88 13.18 5.47 17.85
N GLU A 89 13.18 4.68 18.92
CA GLU A 89 11.98 4.11 19.54
C GLU A 89 11.21 5.16 20.38
N THR A 90 10.99 6.34 19.81
CA THR A 90 10.18 7.43 20.40
C THR A 90 9.53 8.26 19.29
N THR A 91 8.33 8.76 19.57
CA THR A 91 7.63 9.74 18.71
C THR A 91 8.02 11.19 19.01
N ASP A 92 8.89 11.41 20.00
CA ASP A 92 9.31 12.74 20.40
C ASP A 92 10.07 13.42 19.25
N ILE A 93 9.49 14.53 18.79
CA ILE A 93 10.03 15.41 17.78
C ILE A 93 10.01 16.84 18.35
N GLU A 94 11.19 17.38 18.68
CA GLU A 94 11.31 18.81 18.94
C GLU A 94 12.27 19.39 17.91
N THR A 95 11.81 20.40 17.19
CA THR A 95 12.55 20.99 16.07
C THR A 95 13.33 22.23 16.47
N ASN A 96 13.17 22.71 17.71
CA ASN A 96 13.85 23.90 18.23
C ASN A 96 13.77 24.00 19.78
N PRO A 97 14.76 23.49 20.53
CA PRO A 97 15.98 22.81 20.06
C PRO A 97 15.70 21.39 19.54
N PRO A 98 16.60 20.79 18.73
CA PRO A 98 16.55 19.37 18.45
C PRO A 98 16.65 18.60 19.77
N ILE A 99 15.57 17.92 20.16
CA ILE A 99 15.66 16.85 21.14
C ILE A 99 16.07 15.58 20.40
N ASN A 100 16.80 14.70 21.09
CA ASN A 100 17.10 13.28 20.81
C ASN A 100 17.72 12.89 19.45
N ASN A 101 17.89 13.80 18.48
CA ASN A 101 18.40 13.50 17.14
C ASN A 101 17.53 12.48 16.36
N ASN A 102 16.22 12.49 16.57
CA ASN A 102 15.31 11.58 15.88
C ASN A 102 15.10 11.98 14.41
N VAL A 103 14.65 11.01 13.63
CA VAL A 103 14.34 11.13 12.21
C VAL A 103 13.00 10.42 12.02
N MET A 104 12.10 11.00 11.24
CA MET A 104 10.75 10.48 11.01
C MET A 104 10.42 10.50 9.53
N VAL A 105 9.66 9.50 9.07
CA VAL A 105 8.90 9.55 7.82
C VAL A 105 7.43 9.22 8.09
N ALA A 106 6.54 9.85 7.33
CA ALA A 106 5.12 9.55 7.31
C ALA A 106 4.71 9.17 5.89
N ILE A 107 4.02 8.04 5.77
CA ILE A 107 3.41 7.59 4.53
C ILE A 107 1.89 7.62 4.67
N ASN A 108 1.17 7.81 3.58
CA ASN A 108 -0.27 7.72 3.49
C ASN A 108 -0.62 6.90 2.26
N PHE A 109 -1.57 5.98 2.37
CA PHE A 109 -1.96 5.11 1.27
C PHE A 109 -3.42 4.67 1.40
N ASN A 110 -4.03 4.29 0.28
CA ASN A 110 -5.39 3.78 0.24
C ASN A 110 -5.51 2.44 0.98
N ALA A 111 -6.44 2.35 1.93
CA ALA A 111 -6.62 1.19 2.81
C ALA A 111 -7.31 -0.01 2.14
N THR A 112 -7.69 0.11 0.86
CA THR A 112 -8.18 -1.01 0.06
C THR A 112 -7.07 -1.59 -0.80
N ASP A 113 -6.20 -0.73 -1.33
CA ASP A 113 -5.05 -1.11 -2.16
C ASP A 113 -3.95 -0.06 -2.03
N PRO A 114 -2.83 -0.36 -1.33
CA PRO A 114 -1.75 0.59 -1.12
C PRO A 114 -1.10 1.13 -2.41
N THR A 115 -1.23 0.42 -3.54
CA THR A 115 -0.64 0.81 -4.82
C THR A 115 -1.40 1.95 -5.52
N LEU A 116 -2.63 2.25 -5.09
CA LEU A 116 -3.43 3.38 -5.60
C LEU A 116 -2.89 4.76 -5.15
N GLY A 117 -1.91 4.78 -4.25
CA GLY A 117 -1.29 6.00 -3.73
C GLY A 117 -2.01 6.58 -2.52
N ALA A 118 -1.59 7.79 -2.14
CA ALA A 118 -2.15 8.51 -1.01
C ALA A 118 -3.60 8.96 -1.25
N THR A 119 -4.43 8.80 -0.23
CA THR A 119 -5.76 9.40 -0.12
C THR A 119 -5.69 10.80 0.46
N ASP A 120 -4.65 11.13 1.22
CA ASP A 120 -4.33 12.47 1.70
C ASP A 120 -2.83 12.76 1.63
N GLU A 121 -2.40 13.37 0.53
CA GLU A 121 -1.02 13.80 0.33
C GLU A 121 -0.52 14.81 1.38
N SER A 122 -1.41 15.47 2.11
CA SER A 122 -0.99 16.39 3.18
C SER A 122 -0.45 15.66 4.41
N GLN A 123 -0.70 14.36 4.55
CA GLN A 123 -0.18 13.53 5.62
C GLN A 123 1.24 13.03 5.35
N LEU A 124 1.76 13.22 4.13
CA LEU A 124 3.10 12.77 3.74
C LEU A 124 4.14 13.75 4.27
N ALA A 125 5.15 13.21 4.95
CA ALA A 125 6.07 14.04 5.71
C ALA A 125 7.42 13.36 5.95
N TYR A 126 8.44 14.16 6.21
CA TYR A 126 9.70 13.69 6.81
C TYR A 126 10.24 14.72 7.81
N MET A 127 11.12 14.26 8.69
CA MET A 127 11.92 15.10 9.56
C MET A 127 13.26 14.41 9.79
N ASP A 128 14.34 15.17 9.77
CA ASP A 128 15.68 14.76 10.15
C ASP A 128 16.25 15.79 11.14
N CYS A 129 16.45 15.37 12.39
CA CYS A 129 17.12 16.13 13.44
C CYS A 129 18.51 15.56 13.79
N SER A 130 19.09 14.72 12.93
CA SER A 130 20.36 14.04 13.19
C SER A 130 21.49 15.02 13.54
N ALA A 131 22.27 14.67 14.57
CA ALA A 131 23.37 15.52 15.02
C ALA A 131 24.57 15.42 14.07
N GLY A 132 25.19 16.56 13.79
CA GLY A 132 26.43 16.62 13.01
C GLY A 132 26.24 16.59 11.49
N ALA A 133 25.00 16.62 11.03
CA ALA A 133 24.63 16.90 9.65
C ALA A 133 24.97 18.34 9.23
N LEU A 134 24.83 18.64 7.93
CA LEU A 134 25.21 19.93 7.34
C LEU A 134 24.49 21.14 7.98
N MET A 135 23.31 20.93 8.56
CA MET A 135 22.50 21.96 9.22
C MET A 135 22.79 22.12 10.73
N GLY A 136 23.76 21.38 11.26
CA GLY A 136 24.25 21.50 12.65
C GLY A 136 23.18 21.12 13.68
N ASN A 137 22.63 22.12 14.37
CA ASN A 137 21.57 21.95 15.39
C ASN A 137 20.17 22.31 14.84
N THR A 138 20.01 22.37 13.52
CA THR A 138 18.74 22.69 12.89
C THR A 138 18.20 21.42 12.25
N CYS A 139 17.00 21.01 12.63
CA CYS A 139 16.33 19.91 11.94
C CYS A 139 15.90 20.34 10.54
N MET A 140 16.03 19.44 9.58
CA MET A 140 15.32 19.54 8.31
C MET A 140 13.99 18.81 8.42
N TYR A 141 12.92 19.43 7.94
CA TYR A 141 11.62 18.79 8.01
C TYR A 141 10.64 19.32 6.99
N TYR A 142 9.79 18.41 6.56
CA TYR A 142 8.57 18.68 5.86
C TYR A 142 7.41 18.07 6.67
N LEU A 143 6.83 18.86 7.57
CA LEU A 143 5.70 18.46 8.42
C LEU A 143 4.51 19.38 8.11
N ALA A 144 3.46 18.86 7.50
CA ALA A 144 2.27 19.66 7.19
C ALA A 144 1.49 20.11 8.45
N TRP A 145 1.70 19.42 9.57
CA TRP A 145 0.98 19.63 10.84
C TRP A 145 1.80 20.35 11.93
N HIS A 146 3.07 20.66 11.70
CA HIS A 146 3.93 21.29 12.71
C HIS A 146 4.07 22.81 12.46
N THR A 147 4.03 23.60 13.53
CA THR A 147 4.25 25.06 13.48
C THR A 147 5.56 25.43 14.19
N PRO A 148 6.40 26.31 13.62
CA PRO A 148 6.19 27.03 12.37
C PRO A 148 6.61 26.16 11.15
N VAL A 149 5.89 26.29 10.03
CA VAL A 149 6.24 25.64 8.76
C VAL A 149 7.34 26.49 8.09
N VAL A 150 8.61 26.31 8.44
CA VAL A 150 9.75 27.17 8.03
C VAL A 150 11.07 26.38 8.11
N PRO A 151 12.12 26.73 7.32
CA PRO A 151 12.11 27.25 5.95
C PRO A 151 13.33 26.73 5.15
N MET A 152 13.15 25.84 4.18
CA MET A 152 13.85 26.02 2.91
C MET A 152 12.87 25.70 1.76
N ALA A 153 12.19 26.77 1.32
CA ALA A 153 11.23 26.85 0.22
C ALA A 153 9.90 26.12 0.40
N GLY A 154 8.85 26.91 0.63
CA GLY A 154 7.49 26.44 0.78
C GLY A 154 6.91 25.82 -0.49
N GLY A 155 6.12 24.79 -0.27
CA GLY A 155 5.41 24.05 -1.30
C GLY A 155 4.89 22.77 -0.66
N ARG A 156 3.89 22.13 -1.27
CA ARG A 156 3.58 20.75 -0.90
C ARG A 156 4.83 19.93 -1.20
N GLY A 157 5.55 19.53 -0.17
CA GLY A 157 6.95 19.10 -0.22
C GLY A 157 7.18 17.73 -0.81
N LEU A 158 6.14 17.07 -1.33
CA LEU A 158 6.25 15.80 -2.02
C LEU A 158 6.22 16.01 -3.53
N LEU A 159 7.20 15.45 -4.23
CA LEU A 159 7.17 15.29 -5.69
C LEU A 159 6.42 14.03 -6.11
N SER A 160 6.61 12.92 -5.39
CA SER A 160 5.91 11.66 -5.68
C SER A 160 5.97 10.68 -4.52
N GLN A 161 4.94 9.85 -4.41
CA GLN A 161 4.96 8.60 -3.66
C GLN A 161 4.73 7.44 -4.63
N THR A 162 5.46 6.34 -4.44
CA THR A 162 5.26 5.10 -5.20
C THR A 162 5.26 3.94 -4.23
N ILE A 163 4.21 3.13 -4.25
CA ILE A 163 4.08 1.90 -3.48
C ILE A 163 3.90 0.74 -4.45
N THR A 164 4.65 -0.35 -4.24
CA THR A 164 4.62 -1.57 -5.06
C THR A 164 4.77 -2.79 -4.18
N LEU A 165 4.19 -3.94 -4.50
CA LEU A 165 4.54 -5.18 -3.80
C LEU A 165 6.04 -5.54 -3.95
N ALA A 166 6.66 -6.04 -2.89
CA ALA A 166 8.10 -6.21 -2.77
C ALA A 166 8.66 -7.48 -3.42
N ASN A 167 7.86 -8.54 -3.47
CA ASN A 167 8.17 -9.70 -4.30
C ASN A 167 7.67 -9.38 -5.70
N GLY A 168 8.57 -9.03 -6.62
CA GLY A 168 8.23 -8.93 -8.03
C GLY A 168 7.71 -10.27 -8.56
N GLY A 169 6.41 -10.53 -8.42
CA GLY A 169 5.67 -11.03 -9.55
C GLY A 169 5.67 -9.92 -10.58
N ASP A 170 5.91 -10.26 -11.83
CA ASP A 170 5.52 -9.47 -12.99
C ASP A 170 4.39 -8.49 -12.63
N THR A 171 4.55 -7.19 -12.91
CA THR A 171 3.55 -6.13 -12.67
C THR A 171 2.35 -6.34 -13.59
N THR A 172 1.69 -7.44 -13.32
CA THR A 172 0.35 -7.77 -13.63
C THR A 172 -0.30 -7.66 -12.24
N SER A 173 -1.11 -6.62 -12.02
CA SER A 173 -2.03 -6.60 -10.87
C SER A 173 -2.70 -7.98 -10.70
N SER A 174 -3.19 -8.39 -9.53
CA SER A 174 -3.86 -9.71 -9.41
C SER A 174 -4.97 -9.89 -10.47
N TYR A 175 -5.55 -8.78 -10.95
CA TYR A 175 -6.44 -8.73 -12.12
C TYR A 175 -5.74 -9.05 -13.44
N ASP A 176 -4.60 -8.43 -13.73
CA ASP A 176 -3.83 -8.73 -14.91
C ASP A 176 -3.26 -10.15 -14.90
N CYS A 177 -2.86 -10.67 -13.74
CA CYS A 177 -2.42 -12.05 -13.60
C CYS A 177 -3.58 -12.98 -13.95
N LEU A 178 -4.77 -12.70 -13.41
CA LEU A 178 -6.00 -13.41 -13.74
C LEU A 178 -6.33 -13.32 -15.24
N PHE A 179 -6.16 -12.14 -15.86
CA PHE A 179 -6.41 -11.97 -17.29
C PHE A 179 -5.40 -12.73 -18.15
N THR A 180 -4.12 -12.71 -17.79
CA THR A 180 -3.08 -13.50 -18.45
C THR A 180 -3.33 -15.00 -18.26
N TRP A 181 -3.79 -15.43 -17.09
CA TRP A 181 -4.25 -16.81 -16.89
C TRP A 181 -5.42 -17.15 -17.82
N ALA A 182 -6.39 -16.25 -17.97
CA ALA A 182 -7.53 -16.45 -18.87
C ALA A 182 -7.09 -16.54 -20.34
N GLU A 183 -6.19 -15.67 -20.79
CA GLU A 183 -5.58 -15.70 -22.13
C GLU A 183 -4.92 -17.05 -22.44
N ASN A 184 -4.23 -17.62 -21.46
CA ASN A 184 -3.54 -18.92 -21.61
C ASN A 184 -4.49 -20.12 -21.59
N ASN A 185 -5.56 -20.08 -20.79
CA ASN A 185 -6.48 -21.21 -20.60
C ASN A 185 -7.66 -21.21 -21.60
N TYR A 186 -8.04 -20.03 -22.12
CA TYR A 186 -9.15 -19.87 -23.07
C TYR A 186 -8.74 -19.04 -24.29
N PRO A 187 -7.73 -19.46 -25.06
CA PRO A 187 -7.19 -18.69 -26.19
C PRO A 187 -8.21 -18.48 -27.32
N ASP A 188 -9.24 -19.32 -27.43
CA ASP A 188 -10.32 -19.14 -28.42
C ASP A 188 -11.15 -17.88 -28.15
N LEU A 189 -11.23 -17.45 -26.87
CA LEU A 189 -11.96 -16.27 -26.43
C LEU A 189 -11.04 -15.06 -26.24
N PHE A 190 -9.83 -15.28 -25.74
CA PHE A 190 -8.94 -14.22 -25.24
C PHE A 190 -7.61 -14.20 -26.02
N SER A 191 -7.69 -14.00 -27.33
CA SER A 191 -6.51 -13.93 -28.21
C SER A 191 -6.68 -12.89 -29.33
N PRO A 192 -5.65 -12.08 -29.63
CA PRO A 192 -4.32 -12.06 -29.02
C PRO A 192 -4.32 -11.45 -27.61
N ALA A 193 -3.21 -11.60 -26.88
CA ALA A 193 -3.00 -10.94 -25.59
C ALA A 193 -3.29 -9.44 -25.70
N ALA A 194 -4.00 -8.90 -24.71
CA ALA A 194 -4.47 -7.53 -24.73
C ALA A 194 -3.87 -6.71 -23.57
N ALA A 195 -3.78 -5.39 -23.75
CA ALA A 195 -3.38 -4.49 -22.68
C ALA A 195 -4.59 -4.12 -21.81
N SER A 196 -4.36 -4.01 -20.50
CA SER A 196 -5.39 -3.59 -19.54
C SER A 196 -5.71 -2.12 -19.60
N LYS A 197 -6.94 -1.78 -19.22
CA LYS A 197 -7.53 -0.45 -19.24
C LYS A 197 -8.42 -0.25 -18.02
N THR A 198 -8.67 1.01 -17.69
CA THR A 198 -9.55 1.41 -16.59
C THR A 198 -10.70 2.27 -17.09
N LEU A 199 -11.91 1.97 -16.63
CA LEU A 199 -13.11 2.76 -16.82
C LEU A 199 -13.99 2.54 -15.59
N SER A 200 -13.96 3.45 -14.62
CA SER A 200 -14.67 3.27 -13.35
C SER A 200 -16.13 2.83 -13.56
N PRO A 201 -16.58 1.75 -12.91
CA PRO A 201 -15.90 0.98 -11.85
C PRO A 201 -15.08 -0.24 -12.31
N TYR A 202 -14.73 -0.34 -13.60
CA TYR A 202 -14.10 -1.51 -14.19
C TYR A 202 -12.59 -1.36 -14.44
N TYR A 203 -11.85 -2.44 -14.14
CA TYR A 203 -10.51 -2.72 -14.62
C TYR A 203 -10.58 -3.88 -15.61
N TYR A 204 -10.19 -3.71 -16.88
CA TYR A 204 -10.55 -4.66 -17.94
C TYR A 204 -9.55 -4.77 -19.10
N ARG A 205 -9.64 -5.85 -19.88
CA ARG A 205 -9.00 -6.04 -21.20
C ARG A 205 -10.04 -6.18 -22.30
N TYR A 206 -9.70 -5.69 -23.49
CA TYR A 206 -10.51 -5.82 -24.71
C TYR A 206 -9.78 -6.66 -25.75
N PHE A 207 -10.44 -7.72 -26.22
CA PHE A 207 -9.92 -8.65 -27.21
C PHE A 207 -10.58 -8.38 -28.55
N SER A 208 -9.84 -7.73 -29.46
CA SER A 208 -10.39 -7.18 -30.70
C SER A 208 -10.80 -8.23 -31.72
N THR A 209 -10.19 -9.41 -31.72
CA THR A 209 -10.50 -10.48 -32.68
C THR A 209 -11.91 -11.05 -32.46
N GLN A 210 -12.26 -11.31 -31.20
CA GLN A 210 -13.56 -11.84 -30.81
C GLN A 210 -14.57 -10.74 -30.47
N ASN A 211 -14.10 -9.49 -30.35
CA ASN A 211 -14.88 -8.35 -29.88
C ASN A 211 -15.49 -8.57 -28.49
N VAL A 212 -14.66 -9.00 -27.54
CA VAL A 212 -15.09 -9.33 -26.16
C VAL A 212 -14.29 -8.55 -25.12
N TYR A 213 -14.85 -8.42 -23.93
CA TYR A 213 -14.19 -7.80 -22.78
C TYR A 213 -14.17 -8.75 -21.59
N LEU A 214 -13.06 -8.74 -20.86
CA LEU A 214 -12.94 -9.39 -19.56
C LEU A 214 -12.52 -8.33 -18.54
N GLY A 215 -13.23 -8.21 -17.44
CA GLY A 215 -12.93 -7.19 -16.44
C GLY A 215 -13.38 -7.53 -15.04
N VAL A 216 -12.86 -6.76 -14.07
CA VAL A 216 -13.25 -6.81 -12.67
C VAL A 216 -13.96 -5.51 -12.33
N ASN A 217 -15.10 -5.60 -11.65
CA ASN A 217 -15.75 -4.44 -11.06
C ASN A 217 -15.16 -4.20 -9.66
N THR A 218 -14.50 -3.08 -9.47
CA THR A 218 -13.77 -2.76 -8.24
C THR A 218 -14.70 -2.40 -7.07
N ASN A 219 -15.99 -2.21 -7.32
CA ASN A 219 -16.95 -1.89 -6.26
C ASN A 219 -17.54 -3.15 -5.60
N ASP A 220 -17.75 -4.22 -6.36
CA ASP A 220 -18.35 -5.47 -5.86
C ASP A 220 -17.38 -6.65 -5.84
N ASN A 221 -16.16 -6.49 -6.40
CA ASN A 221 -15.14 -7.51 -6.52
C ASN A 221 -15.60 -8.76 -7.29
N HIS A 222 -16.41 -8.58 -8.32
CA HIS A 222 -16.81 -9.64 -9.24
C HIS A 222 -16.12 -9.52 -10.61
N VAL A 223 -15.91 -10.66 -11.25
CA VAL A 223 -15.36 -10.77 -12.59
C VAL A 223 -16.52 -10.81 -13.58
N TYR A 224 -16.43 -10.01 -14.63
CA TYR A 224 -17.44 -9.86 -15.66
C TYR A 224 -16.85 -10.14 -17.05
N TYR A 225 -17.68 -10.75 -17.90
CA TYR A 225 -17.39 -11.02 -19.30
C TYR A 225 -18.47 -10.36 -20.17
N LEU A 226 -18.05 -9.56 -21.16
CA LEU A 226 -18.94 -8.93 -22.14
C LEU A 226 -18.67 -9.57 -23.51
N ASP A 227 -19.68 -10.21 -24.09
CA ASP A 227 -19.55 -10.84 -25.40
C ASP A 227 -19.74 -9.86 -26.57
N ALA A 228 -19.58 -10.36 -27.79
CA ALA A 228 -19.71 -9.59 -29.02
C ALA A 228 -21.13 -9.04 -29.27
N ASP A 229 -22.14 -9.62 -28.62
CA ASP A 229 -23.53 -9.17 -28.68
C ASP A 229 -23.84 -8.11 -27.61
N ASN A 230 -22.83 -7.68 -26.84
CA ASN A 230 -22.91 -6.75 -25.71
C ASN A 230 -23.73 -7.28 -24.53
N ILE A 231 -23.74 -8.59 -24.31
CA ILE A 231 -24.35 -9.19 -23.13
C ILE A 231 -23.31 -9.31 -22.03
N LEU A 232 -23.52 -8.56 -20.93
CA LEU A 232 -22.65 -8.60 -19.75
C LEU A 232 -23.06 -9.76 -18.85
N SER A 233 -22.12 -10.66 -18.57
CA SER A 233 -22.29 -11.82 -17.70
C SER A 233 -21.39 -11.70 -16.47
N ASP A 234 -21.96 -11.84 -15.27
CA ASP A 234 -21.20 -12.06 -14.04
C ASP A 234 -20.69 -13.52 -14.03
N VAL A 235 -19.37 -13.69 -14.02
CA VAL A 235 -18.72 -15.01 -14.04
C VAL A 235 -18.19 -15.41 -12.66
N GLY A 236 -18.51 -14.65 -11.61
CA GLY A 236 -18.29 -14.99 -10.21
C GLY A 236 -17.33 -14.05 -9.49
N SER A 237 -17.22 -14.26 -8.18
CA SER A 237 -16.38 -13.43 -7.30
C SER A 237 -14.90 -13.57 -7.60
N LEU A 238 -14.17 -12.46 -7.50
CA LEU A 238 -12.73 -12.40 -7.64
C LEU A 238 -12.02 -13.35 -6.66
N SER A 239 -12.53 -13.46 -5.43
CA SER A 239 -12.01 -14.36 -4.39
C SER A 239 -12.02 -15.84 -4.78
N LYS A 240 -12.84 -16.23 -5.76
CA LYS A 240 -12.85 -17.59 -6.32
C LYS A 240 -11.84 -17.75 -7.45
N TRP A 241 -11.62 -16.69 -8.22
CA TRP A 241 -10.81 -16.71 -9.43
C TRP A 241 -9.31 -16.56 -9.14
N LEU A 242 -8.90 -15.72 -8.19
CA LEU A 242 -7.48 -15.52 -7.88
C LEU A 242 -6.77 -16.80 -7.41
N PRO A 243 -7.33 -17.60 -6.48
CA PRO A 243 -6.69 -18.86 -6.07
C PRO A 243 -6.64 -19.88 -7.21
N LEU A 244 -7.68 -19.92 -8.06
CA LEU A 244 -7.73 -20.80 -9.22
C LEU A 244 -6.66 -20.44 -10.26
N ALA A 245 -6.41 -19.14 -10.44
CA ALA A 245 -5.43 -18.62 -11.37
C ALA A 245 -3.99 -18.66 -10.84
N GLY A 246 -3.80 -18.93 -9.53
CA GLY A 246 -2.50 -18.83 -8.87
C GLY A 246 -1.99 -17.39 -8.77
N CYS A 247 -2.92 -16.43 -8.68
CA CYS A 247 -2.68 -14.99 -8.70
C CYS A 247 -2.91 -14.35 -7.33
N GLU A 248 -2.58 -15.09 -6.27
CA GLU A 248 -2.60 -14.64 -4.88
C GLU A 248 -1.39 -13.74 -4.57
#